data_AF-A0AAW2JG15-F1
#
_entry.id   AF-A0AAW2JG15-F1
#
_cell.length_a   1.000
_cell.length_b   1.000
_cell.length_c   1.000
_cell.angle_alpha   90.00
_cell.angle_beta   90.00
_cell.angle_gamma   90.00
#
_symmetry.space_group_name_H-M   'P 1'
#
loop_
_entity.id
_entity.type
_entity.pdbx_description
1 polymer ?
#
loop_
_entity_poly.entity_id
_entity_poly.type
_entity_poly.pdbx_seq_one_letter_code
_entity_poly.pdbx_strand_id
1 'polypeptide(L)'
;RLSVQKAKELLEQPKRPQASIHKSDDQLEDPTEESDEHLRSIGLQVVSGLSNELENVRRAAILDTDSLTGTVAKLGHALVKARNFLNSDMKNIPEENGFHQTLRSFVQNVEVDVRWSLEEEKRIMALVKSTADYFHGNSGKDEGLRLFVIVRISL
;
A
#
# COMPACT_ATOMS: atom_id res chain seq x y z
N ARG A 1 -29.89 -15.04 -11.32
CA ARG A 1 -31.11 -15.13 -12.16
C ARG A 1 -32.36 -14.58 -11.46
N LEU A 2 -32.52 -14.77 -10.14
CA LEU A 2 -33.67 -14.25 -9.37
C LEU A 2 -33.72 -12.70 -9.27
N SER A 3 -32.58 -12.03 -9.31
CA SER A 3 -32.49 -10.56 -9.15
C SER A 3 -32.96 -9.77 -10.37
N VAL A 4 -32.85 -10.35 -11.57
CA VAL A 4 -33.23 -9.66 -12.83
C VAL A 4 -34.74 -9.78 -13.08
N GLN A 5 -35.36 -10.88 -12.65
CA GLN A 5 -36.81 -11.06 -12.78
C GLN A 5 -37.58 -10.07 -11.88
N LYS A 6 -37.07 -9.81 -10.67
CA LYS A 6 -37.67 -8.87 -9.71
C LYS A 6 -37.58 -7.41 -10.17
N ALA A 7 -36.58 -7.07 -10.99
CA ALA A 7 -36.46 -5.74 -11.58
C ALA A 7 -37.44 -5.52 -12.74
N LYS A 8 -37.84 -6.57 -13.47
CA LYS A 8 -38.84 -6.45 -14.55
C LYS A 8 -40.26 -6.22 -14.04
N GLU A 9 -40.66 -6.85 -12.93
CA GLU A 9 -42.00 -6.64 -12.34
C GLU A 9 -42.21 -5.23 -11.76
N LEU A 10 -41.14 -4.54 -11.37
CA LEU A 10 -41.23 -3.16 -10.86
C LEU A 10 -41.39 -2.11 -11.97
N LEU A 11 -41.16 -2.49 -13.24
CA LEU A 11 -41.26 -1.59 -14.41
C LEU A 11 -42.62 -1.68 -15.13
N GLU A 12 -43.52 -2.59 -14.74
CA GLU A 12 -44.81 -2.85 -15.41
C GLU A 12 -46.04 -2.46 -14.55
N GLN A 13 -45.98 -1.35 -13.80
CA GLN A 13 -47.18 -0.80 -13.14
C GLN A 13 -47.91 0.21 -14.07
N PRO A 14 -49.25 0.10 -14.24
CA PRO A 14 -49.99 0.93 -15.19
C PRO A 14 -50.21 2.37 -14.70
N LYS A 15 -50.04 3.34 -15.62
CA LYS A 15 -50.34 4.77 -15.44
C LYS A 15 -51.80 5.00 -15.06
N ARG A 16 -52.05 5.71 -13.95
CA ARG A 16 -53.37 6.24 -13.59
C ARG A 16 -53.56 7.67 -14.11
N PRO A 17 -54.77 8.07 -14.58
CA PRO A 17 -54.99 9.38 -15.18
C PRO A 17 -55.23 10.51 -14.16
N GLN A 18 -55.07 11.72 -14.67
CA GLN A 18 -54.88 13.02 -14.01
C GLN A 18 -56.09 13.53 -13.19
N ALA A 19 -55.80 14.39 -12.21
CA ALA A 19 -56.71 15.47 -11.82
C ALA A 19 -55.91 16.79 -11.65
N SER A 20 -56.47 17.83 -12.24
CA SER A 20 -55.97 19.20 -12.46
C SER A 20 -55.98 20.05 -11.19
N ILE A 21 -54.90 20.80 -10.91
CA ILE A 21 -54.96 22.04 -10.11
C ILE A 21 -53.99 23.08 -10.70
N HIS A 22 -54.59 24.08 -11.35
CA HIS A 22 -54.24 25.50 -11.49
C HIS A 22 -52.75 25.92 -11.53
N LYS A 23 -52.35 26.47 -12.69
CA LYS A 23 -51.19 27.35 -12.81
C LYS A 23 -51.49 28.71 -12.16
N SER A 24 -50.58 29.15 -11.30
CA SER A 24 -50.35 30.56 -10.99
C SER A 24 -48.84 30.82 -11.01
N ASP A 25 -48.53 32.02 -11.45
CA ASP A 25 -47.28 32.48 -12.05
C ASP A 25 -46.08 32.61 -11.11
N ASP A 26 -44.91 32.49 -11.73
CA ASP A 26 -43.65 33.19 -11.45
C ASP A 26 -42.93 32.94 -10.11
N GLN A 27 -42.12 31.88 -10.07
CA GLN A 27 -40.79 31.96 -9.46
C GLN A 27 -39.88 30.91 -10.10
N LEU A 28 -39.01 31.36 -11.01
CA LEU A 28 -37.88 30.58 -11.51
C LEU A 28 -36.87 30.41 -10.36
N GLU A 29 -37.04 29.38 -9.53
CA GLU A 29 -35.94 28.86 -8.74
C GLU A 29 -35.20 27.83 -9.60
N ASP A 30 -34.00 28.20 -9.97
CA ASP A 30 -33.06 27.42 -10.75
C ASP A 30 -32.72 26.10 -10.02
N PRO A 31 -33.07 24.91 -10.55
CA PRO A 31 -32.82 23.64 -9.86
C PRO A 31 -31.33 23.24 -9.85
N THR A 32 -30.43 24.01 -10.45
CA THR A 32 -29.04 23.60 -10.65
C THR A 32 -28.09 23.92 -9.49
N GLU A 33 -28.34 24.99 -8.71
CA GLU A 33 -27.44 25.39 -7.62
C GLU A 33 -27.50 24.44 -6.41
N GLU A 34 -28.70 23.96 -6.02
CA GLU A 34 -28.85 23.02 -4.88
C GLU A 34 -28.21 21.65 -5.19
N SER A 35 -28.23 21.24 -6.46
CA SER A 35 -27.57 20.03 -6.95
C SER A 35 -26.05 20.16 -6.92
N ASP A 36 -25.51 21.31 -7.34
CA ASP A 36 -24.07 21.55 -7.37
C ASP A 36 -23.48 21.71 -5.97
N GLU A 37 -24.18 22.38 -5.05
CA GLU A 37 -23.81 22.46 -3.64
C GLU A 37 -23.87 21.08 -2.96
N HIS A 38 -24.88 20.28 -3.28
CA HIS A 38 -24.99 18.90 -2.78
C HIS A 38 -23.85 18.00 -3.30
N LEU A 39 -23.55 18.06 -4.60
CA LEU A 39 -22.44 17.34 -5.22
C LEU A 39 -21.08 17.77 -4.63
N ARG A 40 -20.91 19.08 -4.39
CA ARG A 40 -19.73 19.60 -3.68
C ARG A 40 -19.64 19.05 -2.27
N SER A 41 -20.74 19.05 -1.51
CA SER A 41 -20.77 18.54 -0.14
C SER A 41 -20.39 17.05 -0.09
N ILE A 42 -20.92 16.23 -1.01
CA ILE A 42 -20.57 14.81 -1.12
C ILE A 42 -19.08 14.66 -1.48
N GLY A 43 -18.61 15.40 -2.49
CA GLY A 43 -17.20 15.38 -2.88
C GLY A 43 -16.28 15.74 -1.72
N LEU A 44 -16.62 16.77 -0.95
CA LEU A 44 -15.85 17.21 0.22
C LEU A 44 -15.84 16.14 1.33
N GLN A 45 -16.98 15.50 1.59
CA GLN A 45 -17.09 14.42 2.56
C GLN A 45 -16.18 13.23 2.18
N VAL A 46 -16.18 12.83 0.91
CA VAL A 46 -15.30 11.76 0.40
C VAL A 46 -13.84 12.16 0.53
N VAL A 47 -13.47 13.36 0.08
CA VAL A 47 -12.08 13.84 0.14
C VAL A 47 -11.58 14.01 1.58
N SER A 48 -12.45 14.38 2.52
CA SER A 48 -12.10 14.49 3.95
C SER A 48 -11.69 13.15 4.58
N GLY A 49 -12.20 12.02 4.04
CA GLY A 49 -11.86 10.68 4.49
C GLY A 49 -10.47 10.19 4.07
N LEU A 50 -9.89 10.80 3.02
CA LEU A 50 -8.61 10.35 2.43
C LEU A 50 -7.44 10.41 3.41
N SER A 51 -7.46 11.35 4.36
CA SER A 51 -6.42 11.42 5.40
C SER A 51 -6.32 10.14 6.21
N ASN A 52 -7.47 9.50 6.49
CA ASN A 52 -7.54 8.24 7.22
C ASN A 52 -7.13 7.05 6.34
N GLU A 53 -7.51 7.06 5.06
CA GLU A 53 -7.09 6.02 4.10
C GLU A 53 -5.57 6.02 3.85
N LEU A 54 -4.91 7.18 4.01
CA LEU A 54 -3.48 7.37 3.81
C LEU A 54 -2.66 7.32 5.12
N GLU A 55 -3.21 6.79 6.22
CA GLU A 55 -2.48 6.70 7.49
C GLU A 55 -1.19 5.88 7.37
N ASN A 56 -1.27 4.69 6.76
CA ASN A 56 -0.11 3.80 6.58
C ASN A 56 0.95 4.42 5.67
N VAL A 57 0.52 5.20 4.68
CA VAL A 57 1.37 5.96 3.76
C VAL A 57 2.16 7.03 4.53
N ARG A 58 1.50 7.75 5.46
CA ARG A 58 2.18 8.71 6.35
C ARG A 58 3.21 8.04 7.25
N ARG A 59 2.88 6.86 7.81
CA ARG A 59 3.82 6.08 8.63
C ARG A 59 5.02 5.59 7.81
N ALA A 60 4.77 5.10 6.60
CA ALA A 60 5.82 4.65 5.69
C ALA A 60 6.73 5.80 5.24
N ALA A 61 6.22 7.03 5.11
CA ALA A 61 7.01 8.21 4.76
C ALA A 61 8.15 8.53 5.74
N ILE A 62 8.12 7.98 6.96
CA ILE A 62 9.14 8.16 7.99
C ILE A 62 10.28 7.13 7.85
N LEU A 63 10.06 6.05 7.12
CA LEU A 63 11.05 5.00 6.96
C LEU A 63 12.20 5.45 6.04
N ASP A 64 13.42 5.38 6.56
CA ASP A 64 14.64 5.53 5.77
C ASP A 64 14.94 4.19 5.08
N THR A 65 14.61 4.13 3.79
CA THR A 65 14.71 2.89 3.03
C THR A 65 16.17 2.54 2.69
N ASP A 66 17.03 3.55 2.51
CA ASP A 66 18.47 3.35 2.27
C ASP A 66 19.15 2.75 3.51
N SER A 67 18.79 3.23 4.70
CA SER A 67 19.26 2.66 5.97
C SER A 67 18.80 1.21 6.17
N LEU A 68 17.55 0.90 5.80
CA LEU A 68 17.03 -0.47 5.84
C LEU A 68 17.81 -1.39 4.89
N THR A 69 17.96 -1.02 3.62
CA THR A 69 18.76 -1.75 2.63
C THR A 69 20.21 -1.93 3.10
N GLY A 70 20.82 -0.88 3.64
CA GLY A 70 22.15 -0.95 4.21
C GLY A 70 22.26 -1.93 5.39
N THR A 71 21.23 -2.03 6.22
CA THR A 71 21.18 -2.96 7.35
C THR A 71 21.02 -4.41 6.89
N VAL A 72 20.12 -4.68 5.95
CA VAL A 72 19.92 -6.01 5.35
C VAL A 72 21.20 -6.50 4.66
N ALA A 73 21.88 -5.62 3.92
CA ALA A 73 23.16 -5.94 3.28
C ALA A 73 24.26 -6.28 4.31
N LYS A 74 24.38 -5.49 5.38
CA LYS A 74 25.33 -5.75 6.48
C LYS A 74 25.07 -7.10 7.14
N LEU A 75 23.81 -7.46 7.35
CA LEU A 75 23.42 -8.73 7.94
C LEU A 75 23.80 -9.91 7.03
N GLY A 76 23.53 -9.80 5.72
CA GLY A 76 23.99 -10.77 4.72
C GLY A 76 25.50 -10.95 4.71
N HIS A 77 26.26 -9.85 4.74
CA HIS A 77 27.72 -9.88 4.79
C HIS A 77 28.26 -10.52 6.07
N ALA A 78 27.66 -10.20 7.23
CA ALA A 78 28.04 -10.78 8.51
C ALA A 78 27.81 -12.30 8.53
N LEU A 79 26.69 -12.77 7.97
CA LEU A 79 26.38 -14.19 7.83
C LEU A 79 27.42 -14.90 6.95
N VAL A 80 27.77 -14.33 5.80
CA VAL A 80 28.80 -14.88 4.91
C VAL A 80 30.15 -14.97 5.64
N LYS A 81 30.51 -13.95 6.42
CA LYS A 81 31.74 -13.94 7.22
C LYS A 81 31.73 -15.04 8.28
N ALA A 82 30.62 -15.22 9.01
CA ALA A 82 30.48 -16.27 10.02
C ALA A 82 30.57 -17.68 9.39
N ARG A 83 29.92 -17.89 8.24
CA ARG A 83 30.01 -19.14 7.48
C ARG A 83 31.44 -19.42 7.01
N ASN A 84 32.13 -18.41 6.51
CA ASN A 84 33.51 -18.56 6.05
C ASN A 84 34.44 -18.90 7.22
N PHE A 85 34.28 -18.23 8.36
CA PHE A 85 35.03 -18.54 9.58
C PHE A 85 34.82 -20.00 10.03
N LEU A 86 33.56 -20.46 10.05
CA LEU A 86 33.23 -21.85 10.37
C LEU A 86 33.91 -22.86 9.41
N ASN A 87 33.95 -22.55 8.11
CA ASN A 87 34.49 -23.43 7.08
C ASN A 87 36.02 -23.35 6.88
N SER A 88 36.67 -22.36 7.49
CA SER A 88 38.13 -22.15 7.35
C SER A 88 38.82 -22.28 8.69
N ASP A 89 38.72 -21.27 9.53
CA ASP A 89 39.41 -21.17 10.82
C ASP A 89 38.99 -22.28 11.80
N MET A 90 37.76 -22.77 11.70
CA MET A 90 37.28 -23.84 12.58
C MET A 90 37.34 -25.25 11.96
N LYS A 91 37.87 -25.40 10.75
CA LYS A 91 37.83 -26.69 10.02
C LYS A 91 38.48 -27.86 10.76
N ASN A 92 39.51 -27.58 11.57
CA ASN A 92 40.25 -28.60 12.32
C ASN A 92 39.81 -28.70 13.79
N ILE A 93 38.83 -27.90 14.21
CA ILE A 93 38.25 -28.00 15.56
C ILE A 93 37.35 -29.23 15.59
N PRO A 94 37.44 -30.10 16.61
CA PRO A 94 36.54 -31.25 16.73
C PRO A 94 35.08 -30.82 16.71
N GLU A 95 34.25 -31.60 16.02
CA GLU A 95 32.80 -31.40 15.94
C GLU A 95 32.10 -31.38 17.30
N GLU A 96 32.73 -31.98 18.31
CA GLU A 96 32.24 -32.09 19.69
C GLU A 96 32.55 -30.84 20.52
N ASN A 97 33.33 -29.90 19.97
CA ASN A 97 33.57 -28.63 20.59
C ASN A 97 32.27 -27.82 20.68
N GLY A 98 31.86 -27.48 21.91
CA GLY A 98 30.58 -26.80 22.15
C GLY A 98 30.45 -25.44 21.44
N PHE A 99 31.55 -24.69 21.26
CA PHE A 99 31.51 -23.44 20.51
C PHE A 99 31.30 -23.68 19.01
N HIS A 100 31.99 -24.68 18.43
CA HIS A 100 31.79 -25.07 17.03
C HIS A 100 30.34 -25.51 16.74
N GLN A 101 29.75 -26.35 17.59
CA GLN A 101 28.35 -26.76 17.45
C GLN A 101 27.38 -25.59 17.57
N THR A 102 27.59 -24.74 18.58
CA THR A 102 26.73 -23.57 18.80
C THR A 102 26.79 -22.61 17.62
N LEU A 103 28.00 -22.32 17.12
CA LEU A 103 28.18 -21.42 15.99
C LEU A 103 27.59 -21.99 14.70
N ARG A 104 27.77 -23.30 14.45
CA ARG A 104 27.14 -23.97 13.31
C ARG A 104 25.62 -23.86 13.36
N SER A 105 25.01 -24.22 14.48
CA SER A 105 23.56 -24.15 14.66
C SER A 105 23.05 -22.72 14.52
N PHE A 106 23.77 -21.75 15.08
CA PHE A 106 23.47 -20.33 14.90
C PHE A 106 23.46 -19.95 13.42
N VAL A 107 24.55 -20.22 12.68
CA VAL A 107 24.68 -19.89 11.25
C VAL A 107 23.57 -20.52 10.41
N GLN A 108 23.22 -21.78 10.68
CA GLN A 108 22.12 -22.47 9.98
C GLN A 108 20.77 -21.82 10.23
N ASN A 109 20.50 -21.42 11.48
CA ASN A 109 19.22 -20.80 11.85
C ASN A 109 19.11 -19.39 11.26
N VAL A 110 20.14 -18.55 11.44
CA VAL A 110 20.12 -17.17 10.94
C VAL A 110 20.12 -17.11 9.41
N GLU A 111 20.61 -18.13 8.70
CA GLU A 111 20.57 -18.17 7.24
C GLU A 111 19.14 -18.10 6.68
N VAL A 112 18.17 -18.71 7.36
CA VAL A 112 16.76 -18.66 6.96
C VAL A 112 16.22 -17.23 7.10
N ASP A 113 16.45 -16.60 8.26
CA ASP A 113 15.94 -15.26 8.57
C ASP A 113 16.55 -14.19 7.68
N VAL A 114 17.87 -14.29 7.43
CA VAL A 114 18.59 -13.34 6.55
C VAL A 114 18.12 -13.47 5.12
N ARG A 115 17.95 -14.70 4.63
CA ARG A 115 17.44 -14.94 3.28
C ARG A 115 16.04 -14.36 3.12
N TRP A 116 15.14 -14.65 4.06
CA TRP A 116 13.80 -14.09 4.07
C TRP A 116 13.83 -12.55 4.06
N SER A 117 14.67 -11.94 4.89
CA SER A 117 14.79 -10.47 4.93
C SER A 117 15.28 -9.88 3.60
N LEU A 118 16.22 -10.53 2.90
CA LEU A 118 16.69 -10.09 1.58
C LEU A 118 15.60 -10.22 0.51
N GLU A 119 14.83 -11.30 0.54
CA GLU A 119 13.74 -11.53 -0.42
C GLU A 119 12.59 -10.54 -0.20
N GLU A 120 12.25 -10.29 1.05
CA GLU A 120 11.18 -9.38 1.44
C GLU A 120 11.53 -7.92 1.14
N GLU A 121 12.78 -7.50 1.40
CA GLU A 121 13.29 -6.19 1.00
C GLU A 121 13.13 -5.99 -0.52
N LYS A 122 13.56 -6.96 -1.34
CA LYS A 122 13.40 -6.89 -2.80
C LYS A 122 11.94 -6.79 -3.22
N ARG A 123 11.05 -7.57 -2.59
CA ARG A 123 9.61 -7.56 -2.88
C ARG A 123 9.01 -6.19 -2.56
N ILE A 124 9.34 -5.62 -1.40
CA ILE A 124 8.87 -4.29 -0.98
C ILE A 124 9.38 -3.21 -1.93
N MET A 125 10.68 -3.24 -2.27
CA MET A 125 11.27 -2.28 -3.21
C MET A 125 10.61 -2.33 -4.59
N ALA A 126 10.29 -3.53 -5.09
CA ALA A 126 9.57 -3.68 -6.35
C ALA A 126 8.15 -3.08 -6.29
N LEU A 127 7.44 -3.25 -5.17
CA LEU A 127 6.13 -2.63 -4.96
C LEU A 127 6.20 -1.11 -4.88
N VAL A 128 7.19 -0.57 -4.16
CA VAL A 128 7.44 0.88 -4.09
C VAL A 128 7.69 1.43 -5.49
N LYS A 129 8.56 0.77 -6.27
CA LYS A 129 8.82 1.15 -7.66
C LYS A 129 7.56 1.12 -8.52
N SER A 130 6.80 0.03 -8.50
CA SER A 130 5.56 -0.08 -9.28
C SER A 130 4.53 0.98 -8.91
N THR A 131 4.45 1.32 -7.62
CA THR A 131 3.57 2.41 -7.15
C THR A 131 4.07 3.75 -7.68
N ALA A 132 5.38 3.95 -7.78
CA ALA A 132 5.97 5.20 -8.23
C ALA A 132 5.68 5.45 -9.70
N ASP A 133 5.85 4.38 -10.48
CA ASP A 133 5.61 4.34 -11.91
C ASP A 133 4.12 4.61 -12.22
N TYR A 134 3.19 4.16 -11.36
CA TYR A 134 1.76 4.45 -11.50
C TYR A 134 1.44 5.96 -11.41
N PHE A 135 2.02 6.66 -10.43
CA PHE A 135 1.73 8.09 -10.22
C PHE A 135 2.54 9.04 -11.12
N HIS A 136 3.77 8.66 -11.50
CA HIS A 136 4.67 9.54 -12.25
C HIS A 136 4.89 9.11 -13.71
N GLY A 137 4.32 7.97 -14.15
CA GLY A 137 4.72 7.35 -15.41
C GLY A 137 6.16 6.82 -15.36
N ASN A 138 6.60 6.10 -16.39
CA ASN A 138 7.93 5.48 -16.47
C ASN A 138 9.03 6.54 -16.70
N SER A 139 9.22 7.44 -15.74
CA SER A 139 10.07 8.64 -15.82
C SER A 139 11.58 8.34 -15.83
N GLY A 140 11.98 7.06 -15.80
CA GLY A 140 13.38 6.61 -15.93
C GLY A 140 14.32 7.05 -14.81
N LYS A 141 13.84 7.85 -13.84
CA LYS A 141 14.57 8.29 -12.66
C LYS A 141 14.01 7.57 -11.44
N ASP A 142 14.91 7.12 -10.58
CA ASP A 142 14.74 6.36 -9.35
C ASP A 142 13.99 7.16 -8.27
N GLU A 143 12.83 7.72 -8.61
CA GLU A 143 12.04 8.64 -7.78
C GLU A 143 11.01 7.89 -6.93
N GLY A 144 11.02 6.55 -6.95
CA GLY A 144 10.06 5.76 -6.18
C GLY A 144 10.15 5.93 -4.67
N LEU A 145 11.30 6.32 -4.16
CA LEU A 145 11.49 6.65 -2.75
C LEU A 145 10.83 7.98 -2.34
N ARG A 146 10.44 8.84 -3.30
CA ARG A 146 9.77 10.14 -3.03
C ARG A 146 8.25 10.08 -3.04
N LEU A 147 7.64 8.94 -3.38
CA LEU A 147 6.19 8.72 -3.43
C LEU A 147 5.43 9.25 -2.22
N PHE A 148 6.00 9.08 -1.04
CA PHE A 148 5.35 9.45 0.23
C PHE A 148 5.73 10.84 0.74
N VAL A 149 6.68 11.52 0.08
CA VAL A 149 7.11 12.86 0.47
C VAL A 149 6.04 13.90 0.17
N ILE A 150 5.22 13.68 -0.87
CA ILE A 150 4.12 14.58 -1.25
C ILE A 150 3.06 14.65 -0.13
N VAL A 151 2.86 13.57 0.63
CA VAL A 151 1.88 13.53 1.74
C VAL A 151 2.36 14.31 2.97
N ARG A 152 3.67 14.55 3.13
CA ARG A 152 4.21 15.33 4.26
C ARG A 152 3.95 16.84 4.18
N ILE A 153 3.63 17.38 3.00
CA ILE A 153 3.62 18.84 2.78
C ILE A 153 2.21 19.45 2.80
N SER A 154 1.14 18.67 2.95
CA SER A 154 -0.23 19.24 2.91
C SER A 154 -1.27 18.62 3.86
N LEU A 155 -0.85 17.92 4.93
CA LEU A 155 -1.74 17.50 6.02
C LEU A 155 -1.21 17.93 7.38
#